data_AF-A0A960IXD0-F1
#
_entry.id   AF-A0A960IXD0-F1
#
_cell.length_a   1.000
_cell.length_b   1.000
_cell.length_c   1.000
_cell.angle_alpha   90.00
_cell.angle_beta   90.00
_cell.angle_gamma   90.00
#
_symmetry.space_group_name_H-M   'P 1'
#
loop_
_entity.id
_entity.type
_entity.pdbx_description
1 polymer ?
#
loop_
_entity_poly.entity_id
_entity_poly.type
_entity_poly.pdbx_seq_one_letter_code
_entity_poly.pdbx_strand_id
1 'polypeptide(L)'
;MSPAGRRELWRGLEVFGLSGLAVAQPLYEVFGASPEVFVFADASGRDLVAFALVLLLAPPLVLWGVGAAVGLVVPRAREPVHVATLALLVGLLALYVVKHFGATAPVSMVAAAGVAAALLVWLYRSRPATRSVLRYLSLGPVLFLVSFLALSPAGELLRPDGAEAVSLEVARADALPPVVVIVFDEWPLTSIVGTDGAIDPDLYPNLAALAGDSTWYRNTTTVTNSTLYAVPSILTGRLPVAGERADARSHPESLFTLLGGVYDLEAVEPITALCPTAICNEPQAPRAGADEGFADSPLGVLLDDARAVYRTLVSPSEELGGTTDVEASAAAAGAEAPPVDEARADQGEADVLAVFGPRPEGLAGLLSTIRPDEAPTVHFLHLLLPHTPYFRLPTGEAYEADEGLREVADVQGDDPSGNVRTAPQPAADLDRQRLLLQVGYVDTLIGDLVDRLERTGLYDESLIVLTSDHGTTFEAGAPARGLGPRPVEPDTMADFAWVPLIVKAPGQTEGRVDDRNALTI
;
A
#
# COMPACT_ATOMS: atom_id res chain seq x y z
N MET A 1 53.22 -11.51 7.97
CA MET A 1 52.51 -10.21 7.94
C MET A 1 53.27 -9.19 8.79
N SER A 2 53.63 -8.04 8.25
CA SER A 2 54.37 -7.01 9.01
C SER A 2 53.52 -6.41 10.15
N PRO A 3 54.12 -5.78 11.18
CA PRO A 3 53.38 -5.09 12.24
C PRO A 3 52.45 -3.99 11.71
N ALA A 4 52.81 -3.35 10.59
CA ALA A 4 51.97 -2.39 9.89
C ALA A 4 50.76 -3.07 9.23
N GLY A 5 50.97 -4.18 8.50
CA GLY A 5 49.87 -4.93 7.88
C GLY A 5 48.87 -5.49 8.90
N ARG A 6 49.35 -5.91 10.09
CA ARG A 6 48.47 -6.35 11.17
C ARG A 6 47.56 -5.24 11.71
N ARG A 7 48.06 -4.01 11.81
CA ARG A 7 47.24 -2.87 12.25
C ARG A 7 46.18 -2.48 11.23
N GLU A 8 46.51 -2.52 9.94
CA GLU A 8 45.53 -2.22 8.89
C GLU A 8 44.44 -3.29 8.77
N LEU A 9 44.76 -4.57 8.95
CA LEU A 9 43.77 -5.63 9.03
C LEU A 9 42.78 -5.40 10.19
N TRP A 10 43.28 -5.05 11.38
CA TRP A 10 42.42 -4.77 12.53
C TRP A 10 41.47 -3.59 12.29
N ARG A 11 41.96 -2.54 11.62
CA ARG A 11 41.12 -1.41 11.23
C ARG A 11 40.04 -1.82 10.22
N GLY A 12 40.38 -2.68 9.27
CA GLY A 12 39.40 -3.26 8.34
C GLY A 12 38.29 -4.02 9.07
N LEU A 13 38.64 -4.86 10.03
CA LEU A 13 37.65 -5.63 10.82
C LEU A 13 36.73 -4.73 11.66
N GLU A 14 37.28 -3.66 12.24
CA GLU A 14 36.49 -2.68 13.02
C GLU A 14 35.46 -1.95 12.12
N VAL A 15 35.85 -1.56 10.91
CA VAL A 15 34.93 -0.94 9.93
C VAL A 15 33.92 -1.95 9.40
N PHE A 16 34.35 -3.18 9.10
CA PHE A 16 33.47 -4.25 8.63
C PHE A 16 32.35 -4.57 9.63
N GLY A 17 32.70 -4.74 10.92
CA GLY A 17 31.72 -5.00 11.97
C GLY A 17 30.67 -3.90 12.11
N LEU A 18 31.10 -2.63 12.18
CA LEU A 18 30.17 -1.50 12.30
C LEU A 18 29.38 -1.24 11.02
N SER A 19 29.98 -1.41 9.85
CA SER A 19 29.28 -1.24 8.57
C SER A 19 28.20 -2.29 8.39
N GLY A 20 28.43 -3.52 8.83
CA GLY A 20 27.39 -4.54 8.77
C GLY A 20 26.23 -4.27 9.73
N LEU A 21 26.45 -3.62 10.87
CA LEU A 21 25.36 -3.18 11.76
C LEU A 21 24.62 -1.94 11.24
N ALA A 22 25.35 -0.98 10.67
CA ALA A 22 24.78 0.31 10.27
C ALA A 22 24.19 0.32 8.85
N VAL A 23 24.56 -0.65 8.00
CA VAL A 23 24.17 -0.71 6.58
C VAL A 23 23.60 -2.07 6.22
N ALA A 24 24.40 -3.15 6.33
CA ALA A 24 23.99 -4.46 5.81
C ALA A 24 22.82 -5.07 6.58
N GLN A 25 22.81 -5.00 7.93
CA GLN A 25 21.75 -5.59 8.73
C GLN A 25 20.39 -4.92 8.52
N PRO A 26 20.26 -3.57 8.57
CA PRO A 26 18.98 -2.92 8.29
C PRO A 26 18.47 -3.22 6.88
N LEU A 27 19.36 -3.21 5.88
CA LEU A 27 18.97 -3.53 4.51
C LEU A 27 18.62 -5.00 4.32
N TYR A 28 19.33 -5.93 4.96
CA TYR A 28 18.95 -7.35 4.93
C TYR A 28 17.67 -7.64 5.69
N GLU A 29 17.34 -6.86 6.72
CA GLU A 29 16.07 -7.00 7.42
C GLU A 29 14.92 -6.62 6.49
N VAL A 30 15.01 -5.46 5.82
CA VAL A 30 14.01 -5.00 4.85
C VAL A 30 13.95 -5.93 3.63
N PHE A 31 15.05 -6.05 2.87
CA PHE A 31 15.09 -6.86 1.65
C PHE A 31 14.96 -8.37 1.93
N GLY A 32 15.32 -8.83 3.12
CA GLY A 32 15.23 -10.26 3.47
C GLY A 32 13.80 -10.68 3.76
N ALA A 33 13.01 -9.79 4.36
CA ALA A 33 11.57 -9.93 4.49
C ALA A 33 10.84 -9.72 3.15
N SER A 34 11.52 -9.12 2.17
CA SER A 34 11.01 -8.72 0.87
C SER A 34 11.62 -9.49 -0.35
N PRO A 35 11.26 -10.78 -0.57
CA PRO A 35 11.69 -11.57 -1.73
C PRO A 35 11.26 -11.02 -3.12
N GLU A 36 10.12 -10.35 -3.20
CA GLU A 36 9.55 -9.66 -4.37
C GLU A 36 10.51 -8.72 -5.04
N VAL A 37 11.33 -8.00 -4.27
CA VAL A 37 12.15 -6.92 -4.83
C VAL A 37 13.18 -7.52 -5.78
N PHE A 38 13.59 -8.77 -5.51
CA PHE A 38 14.43 -9.59 -6.39
C PHE A 38 13.66 -10.11 -7.59
N VAL A 39 12.40 -10.51 -7.43
CA VAL A 39 11.57 -11.00 -8.54
C VAL A 39 11.20 -9.87 -9.51
N PHE A 40 10.82 -8.70 -9.01
CA PHE A 40 10.52 -7.49 -9.81
C PHE A 40 11.73 -6.96 -10.58
N ALA A 41 12.93 -7.17 -10.05
CA ALA A 41 14.17 -6.83 -10.75
C ALA A 41 14.57 -7.88 -11.80
N ASP A 42 13.82 -8.97 -11.99
CA ASP A 42 14.22 -10.16 -12.77
C ASP A 42 15.55 -10.77 -12.27
N ALA A 43 15.74 -10.76 -10.95
CA ALA A 43 16.98 -11.19 -10.30
C ALA A 43 16.96 -12.70 -10.02
N SER A 44 17.95 -13.41 -10.54
CA SER A 44 18.13 -14.83 -10.25
C SER A 44 18.68 -15.07 -8.85
N GLY A 45 18.69 -16.32 -8.37
CA GLY A 45 19.38 -16.68 -7.13
C GLY A 45 20.87 -16.27 -7.10
N ARG A 46 21.52 -16.09 -8.27
CA ARG A 46 22.89 -15.55 -8.34
C ARG A 46 22.94 -14.05 -8.07
N ASP A 47 21.94 -13.31 -8.50
CA ASP A 47 21.82 -11.87 -8.33
C ASP A 47 21.46 -11.53 -6.87
N LEU A 48 20.62 -12.34 -6.22
CA LEU A 48 20.39 -12.28 -4.77
C LEU A 48 21.69 -12.42 -3.96
N VAL A 49 22.51 -13.42 -4.29
CA VAL A 49 23.81 -13.62 -3.63
C VAL A 49 24.76 -12.46 -3.95
N ALA A 50 24.78 -11.97 -5.19
CA ALA A 50 25.60 -10.83 -5.59
C ALA A 50 25.21 -9.55 -4.84
N PHE A 51 23.91 -9.24 -4.76
CA PHE A 51 23.35 -8.12 -4.01
C PHE A 51 23.77 -8.17 -2.55
N ALA A 52 23.60 -9.32 -1.90
CA ALA A 52 24.00 -9.51 -0.51
C ALA A 52 25.51 -9.24 -0.34
N LEU A 53 26.34 -9.87 -1.16
CA LEU A 53 27.79 -9.67 -1.09
C LEU A 53 28.21 -8.21 -1.34
N VAL A 54 27.53 -7.49 -2.24
CA VAL A 54 27.78 -6.07 -2.50
C VAL A 54 27.46 -5.22 -1.27
N LEU A 55 26.27 -5.38 -0.67
CA LEU A 55 25.89 -4.63 0.54
C LEU A 55 26.80 -4.93 1.73
N LEU A 56 27.27 -6.17 1.84
CA LEU A 56 28.17 -6.60 2.92
C LEU A 56 29.59 -6.08 2.76
N LEU A 57 30.15 -6.11 1.55
CA LEU A 57 31.58 -5.92 1.30
C LEU A 57 31.90 -4.53 0.77
N ALA A 58 31.07 -3.95 -0.11
CA ALA A 58 31.43 -2.70 -0.79
C ALA A 58 31.52 -1.52 0.19
N PRO A 59 30.54 -1.23 1.08
CA PRO A 59 30.65 -0.12 2.01
C PRO A 59 31.89 -0.18 2.91
N PRO A 60 32.20 -1.30 3.61
CA PRO A 60 33.37 -1.32 4.48
C PRO A 60 34.70 -1.31 3.70
N LEU A 61 34.76 -1.90 2.51
CA LEU A 61 35.97 -1.86 1.67
C LEU A 61 36.25 -0.45 1.16
N VAL A 62 35.23 0.29 0.73
CA VAL A 62 35.37 1.68 0.28
C VAL A 62 35.81 2.57 1.45
N LEU A 63 35.13 2.49 2.59
CA LEU A 63 35.45 3.30 3.77
C LEU A 63 36.87 3.01 4.30
N TRP A 64 37.25 1.73 4.37
CA TRP A 64 38.60 1.34 4.76
C TRP A 64 39.65 1.76 3.72
N GLY A 65 39.35 1.57 2.44
CA GLY A 65 40.23 1.91 1.32
C GLY A 65 40.53 3.40 1.22
N VAL A 66 39.52 4.25 1.38
CA VAL A 66 39.69 5.72 1.46
C VAL A 66 40.61 6.07 2.64
N GLY A 67 40.37 5.48 3.81
CA GLY A 67 41.25 5.69 4.98
C GLY A 67 42.69 5.24 4.73
N ALA A 68 42.89 4.09 4.10
CA ALA A 68 44.21 3.57 3.75
C ALA A 68 44.93 4.47 2.74
N ALA A 69 44.24 4.92 1.67
CA ALA A 69 44.78 5.84 0.67
C ALA A 69 45.21 7.18 1.28
N VAL A 70 44.36 7.77 2.16
CA VAL A 70 44.73 8.97 2.92
C VAL A 70 45.95 8.70 3.80
N GLY A 71 46.07 7.51 4.40
CA GLY A 71 47.23 7.13 5.19
C GLY A 71 48.53 6.95 4.40
N LEU A 72 48.44 6.61 3.11
CA LEU A 72 49.62 6.54 2.23
C LEU A 72 50.15 7.93 1.88
N VAL A 73 49.26 8.90 1.64
CA VAL A 73 49.63 10.28 1.30
C VAL A 73 49.99 11.09 2.57
N VAL A 74 49.18 10.94 3.62
CA VAL A 74 49.30 11.67 4.89
C VAL A 74 49.24 10.67 6.06
N PRO A 75 50.37 10.04 6.45
CA PRO A 75 50.40 9.02 7.49
C PRO A 75 49.82 9.46 8.85
N ARG A 76 49.94 10.76 9.16
CA ARG A 76 49.39 11.36 10.39
C ARG A 76 47.85 11.44 10.40
N ALA A 77 47.20 11.44 9.23
CA ALA A 77 45.74 11.55 9.11
C ALA A 77 45.01 10.20 9.20
N ARG A 78 45.72 9.07 9.05
CA ARG A 78 45.11 7.73 9.00
C ARG A 78 44.28 7.37 10.24
N GLU A 79 44.80 7.68 11.43
CA GLU A 79 44.13 7.38 12.70
C GLU A 79 42.91 8.30 12.95
N PRO A 80 43.03 9.64 12.79
CA PRO A 80 41.85 10.52 12.82
C PRO A 80 40.75 10.11 11.84
N VAL A 81 41.10 9.79 10.59
CA VAL A 81 40.13 9.35 9.57
C VAL A 81 39.46 8.04 9.98
N HIS A 82 40.23 7.06 10.48
CA HIS A 82 39.67 5.81 11.00
C HIS A 82 38.61 6.06 12.08
N VAL A 83 38.94 6.86 13.08
CA VAL A 83 38.05 7.16 14.20
C VAL A 83 36.81 7.93 13.73
N ALA A 84 36.97 8.85 12.78
CA ALA A 84 35.85 9.58 12.17
C ALA A 84 34.90 8.63 11.40
N THR A 85 35.44 7.67 10.65
CA THR A 85 34.64 6.64 9.97
C THR A 85 33.83 5.79 10.95
N LEU A 86 34.45 5.33 12.04
CA LEU A 86 33.72 4.57 13.08
C LEU A 86 32.61 5.42 13.71
N ALA A 87 32.90 6.70 13.99
CA ALA A 87 31.94 7.63 14.59
C ALA A 87 30.74 7.89 13.67
N LEU A 88 30.98 8.04 12.36
CA LEU A 88 29.92 8.18 11.35
C LEU A 88 29.01 6.96 11.33
N LEU A 89 29.58 5.74 11.27
CA LEU A 89 28.80 4.50 11.24
C LEU A 89 27.93 4.33 12.50
N VAL A 90 28.46 4.67 13.68
CA VAL A 90 27.67 4.65 14.92
C VAL A 90 26.60 5.74 14.93
N GLY A 91 26.87 6.92 14.36
CA GLY A 91 25.87 7.98 14.19
C GLY A 91 24.70 7.53 13.31
N LEU A 92 24.99 6.90 12.16
CA LEU A 92 23.97 6.35 11.26
C LEU A 92 23.15 5.24 11.94
N LEU A 93 23.82 4.34 12.65
CA LEU A 93 23.15 3.30 13.45
C LEU A 93 22.23 3.90 14.51
N ALA A 94 22.66 4.98 15.18
CA ALA A 94 21.84 5.65 16.17
C ALA A 94 20.61 6.33 15.55
N LEU A 95 20.71 6.92 14.35
CA LEU A 95 19.55 7.45 13.62
C LEU A 95 18.54 6.34 13.33
N TYR A 96 19.00 5.21 12.81
CA TYR A 96 18.17 4.04 12.55
C TYR A 96 17.45 3.54 13.82
N VAL A 97 18.20 3.32 14.91
CA VAL A 97 17.65 2.82 16.18
C VAL A 97 16.64 3.80 16.78
N VAL A 98 16.94 5.10 16.80
CA VAL A 98 16.04 6.11 17.38
C VAL A 98 14.74 6.23 16.58
N LYS A 99 14.81 6.12 15.24
CA LYS A 99 13.64 6.08 14.37
C LYS A 99 12.79 4.83 14.61
N HIS A 100 13.43 3.67 14.76
CA HIS A 100 12.76 2.40 15.05
C HIS A 100 11.96 2.43 16.37
N PHE A 101 12.38 3.23 17.35
CA PHE A 101 11.68 3.42 18.63
C PHE A 101 10.68 4.60 18.63
N GLY A 102 10.30 5.13 17.46
CA GLY A 102 9.18 6.07 17.31
C GLY A 102 9.52 7.54 17.55
N ALA A 103 10.81 7.92 17.59
CA ALA A 103 11.17 9.33 17.66
C ALA A 103 11.22 9.97 16.26
N THR A 104 10.29 10.90 15.98
CA THR A 104 10.14 11.58 14.69
C THR A 104 10.73 12.99 14.65
N ALA A 105 11.05 13.57 15.82
CA ALA A 105 11.58 14.93 15.88
C ALA A 105 13.01 15.01 15.29
N PRO A 106 13.26 15.78 14.20
CA PRO A 106 14.56 15.80 13.53
C PRO A 106 15.72 16.21 14.45
N VAL A 107 15.43 17.10 15.41
CA VAL A 107 16.41 17.60 16.39
C VAL A 107 16.85 16.52 17.38
N SER A 108 15.93 15.66 17.85
CA SER A 108 16.28 14.60 18.81
C SER A 108 17.09 13.48 18.13
N MET A 109 16.78 13.18 16.87
CA MET A 109 17.52 12.21 16.05
C MET A 109 18.97 12.66 15.80
N VAL A 110 19.16 13.91 15.35
CA VAL A 110 20.50 14.46 15.10
C VAL A 110 21.30 14.57 16.40
N ALA A 111 20.65 14.95 17.51
CA ALA A 111 21.29 15.00 18.82
C ALA A 111 21.75 13.61 19.29
N ALA A 112 20.89 12.59 19.16
CA ALA A 112 21.21 11.21 19.54
C ALA A 112 22.38 10.65 18.71
N ALA A 113 22.38 10.89 17.39
CA ALA A 113 23.47 10.50 16.50
C ALA A 113 24.79 11.17 16.90
N GLY A 114 24.78 12.47 17.20
CA GLY A 114 25.94 13.22 17.67
C GLY A 114 26.49 12.70 19.00
N VAL A 115 25.61 12.40 19.95
CA VAL A 115 25.99 11.84 21.27
C VAL A 115 26.60 10.44 21.11
N ALA A 116 25.99 9.56 20.32
CA ALA A 116 26.50 8.22 20.07
C ALA A 116 27.89 8.25 19.39
N ALA A 117 28.07 9.10 18.39
CA ALA A 117 29.35 9.31 17.72
C ALA A 117 30.44 9.83 18.70
N ALA A 118 30.12 10.85 19.50
CA ALA A 118 31.06 11.39 20.48
C ALA A 118 31.45 10.37 21.57
N LEU A 119 30.47 9.58 22.04
CA LEU A 119 30.68 8.51 23.01
C LEU A 119 31.63 7.43 22.46
N LEU A 120 31.44 7.01 21.20
CA LEU A 120 32.32 6.05 20.54
C LEU A 120 33.76 6.59 20.47
N VAL A 121 33.94 7.84 20.04
CA VAL A 121 35.26 8.47 19.92
C VAL A 121 35.97 8.50 21.28
N TRP A 122 35.24 8.87 22.34
CA TRP A 122 35.77 8.87 23.70
C TRP A 122 36.16 7.47 24.17
N LEU A 123 35.28 6.47 24.00
CA LEU A 123 35.54 5.08 24.37
C LEU A 123 36.73 4.49 23.60
N TYR A 124 36.80 4.72 22.29
CA TYR A 124 37.86 4.18 21.43
C TYR A 124 39.26 4.69 21.80
N ARG A 125 39.35 5.93 22.31
CA ARG A 125 40.61 6.55 22.76
C ARG A 125 40.96 6.21 24.20
N SER A 126 39.97 6.05 25.07
CA SER A 126 40.18 5.86 26.51
C SER A 126 40.27 4.38 26.93
N ARG A 127 39.62 3.47 26.19
CA ARG A 127 39.45 2.06 26.59
C ARG A 127 40.02 1.13 25.52
N PRO A 128 41.13 0.40 25.78
CA PRO A 128 41.67 -0.56 24.81
C PRO A 128 40.70 -1.73 24.52
N ALA A 129 39.81 -2.05 25.47
CA ALA A 129 38.77 -3.07 25.32
C ALA A 129 37.79 -2.77 24.18
N THR A 130 37.48 -1.49 23.90
CA THR A 130 36.57 -1.09 22.82
C THR A 130 37.07 -1.57 21.45
N ARG A 131 38.38 -1.53 21.22
CA ARG A 131 38.99 -2.05 19.98
C ARG A 131 38.80 -3.56 19.84
N SER A 132 38.90 -4.30 20.94
CA SER A 132 38.66 -5.75 20.94
C SER A 132 37.19 -6.07 20.65
N VAL A 133 36.24 -5.35 21.27
CA VAL A 133 34.80 -5.53 21.02
C VAL A 133 34.45 -5.26 19.56
N LEU A 134 34.92 -4.14 19.00
CA LEU A 134 34.69 -3.79 17.59
C LEU A 134 35.25 -4.84 16.62
N ARG A 135 36.34 -5.51 16.97
CA ARG A 135 36.87 -6.62 16.17
C ARG A 135 36.01 -7.87 16.26
N TYR A 136 35.47 -8.21 17.44
CA TYR A 136 34.55 -9.34 17.57
C TYR A 136 33.21 -9.08 16.87
N LEU A 137 32.77 -7.83 16.78
CA LEU A 137 31.59 -7.45 15.99
C LEU A 137 31.72 -7.80 14.50
N SER A 138 32.94 -8.01 13.98
CA SER A 138 33.14 -8.49 12.61
C SER A 138 32.53 -9.87 12.31
N LEU A 139 32.15 -10.64 13.35
CA LEU A 139 31.40 -11.89 13.18
C LEU A 139 29.92 -11.66 12.84
N GLY A 140 29.34 -10.56 13.33
CA GLY A 140 27.92 -10.23 13.13
C GLY A 140 27.51 -10.14 11.65
N PRO A 141 28.22 -9.37 10.80
CA PRO A 141 27.89 -9.25 9.38
C PRO A 141 27.84 -10.59 8.62
N VAL A 142 28.69 -11.56 9.00
CA VAL A 142 28.68 -12.91 8.43
C VAL A 142 27.42 -13.67 8.85
N LEU A 143 27.02 -13.55 10.12
CA LEU A 143 25.77 -14.13 10.61
C LEU A 143 24.55 -13.50 9.94
N PHE A 144 24.55 -12.19 9.70
CA PHE A 144 23.48 -11.49 8.98
C PHE A 144 23.35 -11.98 7.54
N LEU A 145 24.48 -12.19 6.84
CA LEU A 145 24.48 -12.77 5.50
C LEU A 145 23.88 -14.19 5.47
N VAL A 146 24.28 -15.05 6.41
CA VAL A 146 23.74 -16.41 6.49
C VAL A 146 22.25 -16.38 6.82
N SER A 147 21.84 -15.53 7.76
CA SER A 147 20.42 -15.37 8.10
C SER A 147 19.61 -14.88 6.90
N PHE A 148 20.11 -13.91 6.15
CA PHE A 148 19.49 -13.40 4.93
C PHE A 148 19.37 -14.50 3.86
N LEU A 149 20.45 -15.19 3.52
CA LEU A 149 20.40 -16.16 2.41
C LEU A 149 19.69 -17.48 2.74
N ALA A 150 19.66 -17.91 4.01
CA ALA A 150 19.17 -19.24 4.39
C ALA A 150 17.87 -19.25 5.20
N LEU A 151 17.61 -18.19 5.97
CA LEU A 151 16.50 -18.13 6.92
C LEU A 151 15.45 -17.09 6.54
N SER A 152 15.77 -16.13 5.66
CA SER A 152 14.81 -15.12 5.23
C SER A 152 13.96 -15.64 4.05
N PRO A 153 12.74 -15.10 3.89
CA PRO A 153 11.91 -15.34 2.71
C PRO A 153 12.64 -15.18 1.37
N ALA A 154 13.49 -14.15 1.22
CA ALA A 154 14.33 -13.96 0.02
C ALA A 154 15.24 -15.17 -0.30
N GLY A 155 15.65 -15.96 0.69
CA GLY A 155 16.44 -17.18 0.50
C GLY A 155 15.71 -18.32 -0.22
N GLU A 156 14.39 -18.24 -0.40
CA GLU A 156 13.60 -19.24 -1.14
C GLU A 156 13.97 -19.31 -2.63
N LEU A 157 14.45 -18.22 -3.22
CA LEU A 157 14.99 -18.16 -4.59
C LEU A 157 16.17 -19.12 -4.85
N LEU A 158 16.76 -19.68 -3.79
CA LEU A 158 17.88 -20.63 -3.86
C LEU A 158 17.42 -22.10 -3.75
N ARG A 159 16.12 -22.38 -3.60
CA ARG A 159 15.55 -23.74 -3.49
C ARG A 159 14.98 -24.21 -4.85
N PRO A 160 15.10 -25.49 -5.22
CA PRO A 160 14.58 -26.01 -6.49
C PRO A 160 13.06 -26.28 -6.43
N ASP A 161 12.34 -25.86 -7.48
CA ASP A 161 10.87 -25.92 -7.58
C ASP A 161 10.29 -27.33 -7.81
N GLY A 162 9.10 -27.58 -7.27
CA GLY A 162 8.28 -28.73 -7.63
C GLY A 162 6.81 -28.59 -7.23
N ALA A 163 5.94 -28.27 -8.19
CA ALA A 163 4.53 -28.70 -8.26
C ALA A 163 3.90 -28.28 -9.62
N GLU A 164 3.11 -29.18 -10.21
CA GLU A 164 2.39 -29.03 -11.49
C GLU A 164 1.11 -28.18 -11.33
N ALA A 165 0.78 -27.35 -12.34
CA ALA A 165 -0.51 -26.68 -12.47
C ALA A 165 -1.31 -27.27 -13.66
N VAL A 166 -2.62 -27.45 -13.46
CA VAL A 166 -3.59 -27.92 -14.48
C VAL A 166 -4.38 -26.72 -15.00
N SER A 167 -4.42 -26.55 -16.32
CA SER A 167 -5.16 -25.50 -17.03
C SER A 167 -6.59 -25.93 -17.39
N LEU A 168 -7.57 -25.03 -17.25
CA LEU A 168 -8.95 -25.18 -17.74
C LEU A 168 -9.18 -24.20 -18.92
N GLU A 169 -9.80 -24.67 -20.00
CA GLU A 169 -10.17 -23.85 -21.17
C GLU A 169 -11.45 -23.02 -20.90
N VAL A 170 -11.40 -21.71 -21.11
CA VAL A 170 -12.56 -20.79 -21.07
C VAL A 170 -13.01 -20.40 -22.48
N ALA A 171 -14.33 -20.16 -22.64
CA ALA A 171 -14.98 -19.83 -23.90
C ALA A 171 -14.46 -18.53 -24.57
N ARG A 172 -14.64 -18.42 -25.89
CA ARG A 172 -14.12 -17.36 -26.77
C ARG A 172 -14.33 -15.94 -26.21
N ALA A 173 -13.24 -15.18 -26.10
CA ALA A 173 -13.17 -13.82 -25.54
C ALA A 173 -14.11 -12.79 -26.22
N ASP A 174 -14.44 -12.97 -27.50
CA ASP A 174 -15.19 -11.97 -28.30
C ASP A 174 -16.69 -11.79 -27.93
N ALA A 175 -17.18 -12.40 -26.85
CA ALA A 175 -18.60 -12.39 -26.46
C ALA A 175 -18.85 -12.06 -24.97
N LEU A 176 -17.83 -11.60 -24.25
CA LEU A 176 -17.91 -11.27 -22.83
C LEU A 176 -18.34 -9.79 -22.64
N PRO A 177 -19.37 -9.49 -21.83
CA PRO A 177 -19.81 -8.12 -21.59
C PRO A 177 -18.81 -7.38 -20.68
N PRO A 178 -18.51 -6.09 -20.91
CA PRO A 178 -17.71 -5.28 -19.99
C PRO A 178 -18.32 -5.27 -18.58
N VAL A 179 -17.49 -5.14 -17.56
CA VAL A 179 -17.91 -5.16 -16.16
C VAL A 179 -17.44 -3.89 -15.47
N VAL A 180 -18.34 -3.21 -14.77
CA VAL A 180 -18.04 -2.01 -13.97
C VAL A 180 -18.46 -2.28 -12.54
N VAL A 181 -17.53 -2.24 -11.60
CA VAL A 181 -17.78 -2.48 -10.17
C VAL A 181 -17.27 -1.29 -9.38
N ILE A 182 -18.17 -0.60 -8.69
CA ILE A 182 -17.81 0.52 -7.82
C ILE A 182 -18.25 0.18 -6.40
N VAL A 183 -17.30 0.23 -5.47
CA VAL A 183 -17.51 0.03 -4.04
C VAL A 183 -17.27 1.37 -3.34
N PHE A 184 -18.27 1.88 -2.63
CA PHE A 184 -18.15 3.10 -1.80
C PHE A 184 -17.76 2.76 -0.36
N ASP A 185 -17.08 3.68 0.31
CA ASP A 185 -16.63 3.55 1.70
C ASP A 185 -17.63 4.20 2.68
N GLU A 186 -18.02 3.47 3.72
CA GLU A 186 -18.86 3.97 4.83
C GLU A 186 -20.21 4.58 4.38
N TRP A 187 -20.89 4.00 3.39
CA TRP A 187 -22.18 4.48 2.89
C TRP A 187 -23.38 3.68 3.43
N PRO A 188 -24.06 4.15 4.51
CA PRO A 188 -25.22 3.47 5.06
C PRO A 188 -26.44 3.59 4.14
N LEU A 189 -27.17 2.49 3.93
CA LEU A 189 -28.41 2.47 3.12
C LEU A 189 -29.45 3.50 3.62
N THR A 190 -29.52 3.69 4.94
CA THR A 190 -30.47 4.61 5.59
C THR A 190 -30.24 6.09 5.23
N SER A 191 -29.14 6.43 4.55
CA SER A 191 -28.87 7.78 4.07
C SER A 191 -29.65 8.15 2.79
N ILE A 192 -30.12 7.16 2.03
CA ILE A 192 -30.72 7.39 0.70
C ILE A 192 -32.17 6.93 0.56
N VAL A 193 -32.71 6.17 1.53
CA VAL A 193 -34.07 5.63 1.45
C VAL A 193 -35.06 6.29 2.39
N GLY A 194 -36.29 6.43 1.93
CA GLY A 194 -37.45 6.81 2.75
C GLY A 194 -37.99 5.66 3.60
N THR A 195 -39.09 5.90 4.32
CA THR A 195 -39.76 4.88 5.15
C THR A 195 -40.36 3.73 4.36
N ASP A 196 -40.54 3.91 3.05
CA ASP A 196 -41.00 2.90 2.10
C ASP A 196 -39.85 2.10 1.44
N GLY A 197 -38.60 2.42 1.81
CA GLY A 197 -37.40 1.79 1.27
C GLY A 197 -37.10 2.21 -0.17
N ALA A 198 -37.75 3.26 -0.68
CA ALA A 198 -37.48 3.81 -2.01
C ALA A 198 -36.38 4.88 -1.94
N ILE A 199 -35.57 4.96 -3.00
CA ILE A 199 -34.62 6.06 -3.22
C ILE A 199 -35.43 7.33 -3.50
N ASP A 200 -35.10 8.44 -2.84
CA ASP A 200 -35.74 9.73 -3.09
C ASP A 200 -35.21 10.35 -4.40
N PRO A 201 -36.02 10.43 -5.48
CA PRO A 201 -35.57 10.92 -6.78
C PRO A 201 -35.40 12.45 -6.82
N ASP A 202 -35.97 13.19 -5.87
CA ASP A 202 -35.80 14.65 -5.80
C ASP A 202 -34.44 15.01 -5.18
N LEU A 203 -33.94 14.16 -4.27
CA LEU A 203 -32.64 14.32 -3.62
C LEU A 203 -31.49 13.60 -4.35
N TYR A 204 -31.76 12.42 -4.91
CA TYR A 204 -30.77 11.54 -5.55
C TYR A 204 -31.22 11.14 -6.97
N PRO A 205 -31.34 12.11 -7.89
CA PRO A 205 -31.92 11.88 -9.22
C PRO A 205 -31.11 10.91 -10.08
N ASN A 206 -29.77 10.92 -10.00
CA ASN A 206 -28.93 10.05 -10.83
C ASN A 206 -29.00 8.61 -10.36
N LEU A 207 -28.97 8.40 -9.04
CA LEU A 207 -29.13 7.09 -8.42
C LEU A 207 -30.53 6.51 -8.71
N ALA A 208 -31.57 7.34 -8.61
CA ALA A 208 -32.93 6.93 -8.94
C ALA A 208 -33.10 6.57 -10.41
N ALA A 209 -32.47 7.34 -11.33
CA ALA A 209 -32.45 7.03 -12.76
C ALA A 209 -31.77 5.69 -13.03
N LEU A 210 -30.58 5.47 -12.45
CA LEU A 210 -29.85 4.22 -12.60
C LEU A 210 -30.62 3.02 -12.05
N ALA A 211 -31.25 3.16 -10.87
CA ALA A 211 -32.12 2.13 -10.32
C ALA A 211 -33.34 1.86 -11.23
N GLY A 212 -33.81 2.86 -11.97
CA GLY A 212 -34.87 2.77 -12.97
C GLY A 212 -34.55 1.88 -14.16
N ASP A 213 -33.27 1.60 -14.43
CA ASP A 213 -32.78 0.70 -15.49
C ASP A 213 -32.13 -0.57 -14.94
N SER A 214 -32.10 -0.73 -13.61
CA SER A 214 -31.30 -1.75 -12.91
C SER A 214 -32.11 -2.55 -11.90
N THR A 215 -31.51 -3.57 -11.30
CA THR A 215 -32.10 -4.27 -10.16
C THR A 215 -31.61 -3.64 -8.86
N TRP A 216 -32.53 -3.10 -8.06
CA TRP A 216 -32.30 -2.52 -6.73
C TRP A 216 -32.54 -3.57 -5.63
N TYR A 217 -31.50 -3.91 -4.88
CA TYR A 217 -31.56 -4.90 -3.81
C TYR A 217 -31.69 -4.22 -2.44
N ARG A 218 -32.93 -4.04 -1.99
CA ARG A 218 -33.25 -3.28 -0.74
C ARG A 218 -32.75 -3.94 0.54
N ASN A 219 -32.62 -5.27 0.53
CA ASN A 219 -32.27 -6.06 1.71
C ASN A 219 -30.85 -6.62 1.60
N THR A 220 -29.89 -5.77 1.23
CA THR A 220 -28.47 -6.14 1.14
C THR A 220 -27.74 -5.81 2.43
N THR A 221 -26.95 -6.76 2.92
CA THR A 221 -26.09 -6.54 4.08
C THR A 221 -24.63 -6.90 3.80
N THR A 222 -23.70 -6.08 4.27
CA THR A 222 -22.28 -6.43 4.33
C THR A 222 -22.01 -7.51 5.39
N VAL A 223 -20.91 -8.23 5.25
CA VAL A 223 -20.48 -9.30 6.16
C VAL A 223 -19.60 -8.80 7.31
N THR A 224 -19.13 -7.56 7.25
CA THR A 224 -18.28 -6.94 8.28
C THR A 224 -18.33 -5.41 8.16
N ASN A 225 -18.06 -4.69 9.25
CA ASN A 225 -18.08 -3.22 9.33
C ASN A 225 -16.67 -2.62 9.27
N SER A 226 -15.77 -3.25 8.52
CA SER A 226 -14.39 -2.84 8.39
C SER A 226 -13.94 -2.99 6.94
N THR A 227 -13.54 -1.90 6.31
CA THR A 227 -13.06 -1.83 4.92
C THR A 227 -12.00 -2.88 4.61
N LEU A 228 -11.03 -3.05 5.52
CA LEU A 228 -9.93 -4.01 5.39
C LEU A 228 -10.36 -5.49 5.37
N TYR A 229 -11.62 -5.77 5.71
CA TYR A 229 -12.21 -7.11 5.64
C TYR A 229 -13.38 -7.18 4.65
N ALA A 230 -14.16 -6.11 4.52
CA ALA A 230 -15.33 -6.04 3.66
C ALA A 230 -14.96 -6.08 2.18
N VAL A 231 -14.00 -5.26 1.75
CA VAL A 231 -13.57 -5.22 0.34
C VAL A 231 -12.96 -6.56 -0.11
N PRO A 232 -12.04 -7.19 0.66
CA PRO A 232 -11.61 -8.57 0.35
C PRO A 232 -12.75 -9.58 0.29
N SER A 233 -13.72 -9.49 1.20
CA SER A 233 -14.87 -10.40 1.21
C SER A 233 -15.69 -10.26 -0.07
N ILE A 234 -16.00 -9.02 -0.48
CA ILE A 234 -16.70 -8.69 -1.73
C ILE A 234 -15.96 -9.28 -2.93
N LEU A 235 -14.65 -9.08 -3.00
CA LEU A 235 -13.84 -9.50 -4.14
C LEU A 235 -13.54 -10.99 -4.18
N THR A 236 -13.68 -11.72 -3.07
CA THR A 236 -13.41 -13.16 -3.01
C THR A 236 -14.67 -14.01 -2.92
N GLY A 237 -15.82 -13.42 -2.59
CA GLY A 237 -17.04 -14.14 -2.27
C GLY A 237 -16.94 -14.97 -0.97
N ARG A 238 -16.02 -14.62 -0.06
CA ARG A 238 -15.72 -15.39 1.17
C ARG A 238 -15.96 -14.54 2.40
N LEU A 239 -16.31 -15.21 3.51
CA LEU A 239 -16.38 -14.56 4.82
C LEU A 239 -14.98 -14.15 5.30
N PRO A 240 -14.86 -13.03 6.03
CA PRO A 240 -13.57 -12.53 6.48
C PRO A 240 -12.92 -13.45 7.52
N VAL A 241 -11.61 -13.61 7.42
CA VAL A 241 -10.80 -14.39 8.37
C VAL A 241 -9.89 -13.46 9.17
N ALA A 242 -9.87 -13.66 10.50
CA ALA A 242 -9.08 -12.82 11.40
C ALA A 242 -7.58 -12.91 11.09
N GLY A 243 -6.92 -11.76 10.94
CA GLY A 243 -5.47 -11.67 10.76
C GLY A 243 -4.99 -11.75 9.30
N GLU A 244 -5.90 -11.93 8.34
CA GLU A 244 -5.60 -11.72 6.92
C GLU A 244 -5.49 -10.23 6.62
N ARG A 245 -4.59 -9.87 5.71
CA ARG A 245 -4.38 -8.49 5.25
C ARG A 245 -5.24 -8.24 4.02
N ALA A 246 -5.59 -6.99 3.74
CA ALA A 246 -6.35 -6.62 2.55
C ALA A 246 -5.46 -6.55 1.29
N ASP A 247 -4.68 -7.60 1.03
CA ASP A 247 -3.74 -7.70 -0.08
C ASP A 247 -3.93 -8.99 -0.90
N ALA A 248 -3.43 -8.99 -2.14
CA ALA A 248 -3.54 -10.08 -3.09
C ALA A 248 -2.91 -11.39 -2.58
N ARG A 249 -1.90 -11.33 -1.69
CA ARG A 249 -1.28 -12.53 -1.11
C ARG A 249 -2.18 -13.25 -0.13
N SER A 250 -2.88 -12.48 0.69
CA SER A 250 -3.86 -13.01 1.64
C SER A 250 -5.10 -13.52 0.90
N HIS A 251 -5.39 -12.94 -0.27
CA HIS A 251 -6.56 -13.24 -1.10
C HIS A 251 -6.21 -13.54 -2.56
N PRO A 252 -5.44 -14.61 -2.84
CA PRO A 252 -4.91 -14.86 -4.19
C PRO A 252 -5.97 -15.33 -5.18
N GLU A 253 -7.12 -15.78 -4.69
CA GLU A 253 -8.30 -16.13 -5.48
C GLU A 253 -9.36 -15.04 -5.30
N SER A 254 -9.26 -13.98 -6.09
CA SER A 254 -10.16 -12.83 -6.07
C SER A 254 -10.79 -12.63 -7.46
N LEU A 255 -11.77 -11.73 -7.56
CA LEU A 255 -12.39 -11.30 -8.81
C LEU A 255 -11.32 -11.00 -9.87
N PHE A 256 -10.24 -10.32 -9.47
CA PHE A 256 -9.16 -9.93 -10.37
C PHE A 256 -8.42 -11.15 -10.94
N THR A 257 -8.00 -12.09 -10.09
CA THR A 257 -7.26 -13.27 -10.58
C THR A 257 -8.16 -14.27 -11.32
N LEU A 258 -9.46 -14.31 -11.00
CA LEU A 258 -10.45 -15.12 -11.71
C LEU A 258 -10.77 -14.56 -13.11
N LEU A 259 -10.81 -13.23 -13.26
CA LEU A 259 -11.20 -12.59 -14.52
C LEU A 259 -10.02 -12.15 -15.39
N GLY A 260 -8.83 -11.93 -14.82
CA GLY A 260 -7.67 -11.40 -15.56
C GLY A 260 -7.20 -12.26 -16.73
N GLY A 261 -7.53 -13.56 -16.75
CA GLY A 261 -7.24 -14.45 -17.89
C GLY A 261 -8.16 -14.28 -19.10
N VAL A 262 -9.26 -13.55 -18.95
CA VAL A 262 -10.30 -13.40 -19.99
C VAL A 262 -10.81 -11.98 -20.18
N TYR A 263 -10.56 -11.08 -19.22
CA TYR A 263 -10.81 -9.64 -19.29
C TYR A 263 -9.51 -8.86 -19.13
N ASP A 264 -9.42 -7.70 -19.79
CA ASP A 264 -8.50 -6.65 -19.38
C ASP A 264 -8.97 -6.10 -18.01
N LEU A 265 -8.04 -5.73 -17.12
CA LEU A 265 -8.37 -5.20 -15.79
C LEU A 265 -7.89 -3.76 -15.61
N GLU A 266 -8.80 -2.90 -15.19
CA GLU A 266 -8.54 -1.51 -14.79
C GLU A 266 -9.07 -1.34 -13.35
N ALA A 267 -8.19 -1.47 -12.35
CA ALA A 267 -8.59 -1.38 -10.93
C ALA A 267 -7.94 -0.19 -10.23
N VAL A 268 -8.73 0.47 -9.37
CA VAL A 268 -8.27 1.55 -8.49
C VAL A 268 -8.61 1.19 -7.05
N GLU A 269 -7.58 0.95 -6.24
CA GLU A 269 -7.71 0.53 -4.83
C GLU A 269 -6.90 1.44 -3.89
N PRO A 270 -7.50 2.48 -3.30
CA PRO A 270 -6.74 3.41 -2.46
C PRO A 270 -6.49 2.92 -1.02
N ILE A 271 -7.21 1.90 -0.55
CA ILE A 271 -7.13 1.35 0.82
C ILE A 271 -6.71 -0.13 0.85
N THR A 272 -6.90 -0.84 -0.26
CA THR A 272 -6.60 -2.27 -0.41
C THR A 272 -5.60 -2.48 -1.54
N ALA A 273 -5.04 -3.67 -1.64
CA ALA A 273 -4.13 -4.06 -2.73
C ALA A 273 -4.47 -5.48 -3.20
N LEU A 274 -5.74 -5.72 -3.56
CA LEU A 274 -6.25 -7.04 -3.91
C LEU A 274 -5.99 -7.40 -5.36
N CYS A 275 -5.82 -6.42 -6.25
CA CYS A 275 -5.39 -6.65 -7.61
C CYS A 275 -3.87 -6.80 -7.67
N PRO A 276 -3.35 -7.94 -8.15
CA PRO A 276 -1.92 -8.11 -8.30
C PRO A 276 -1.36 -7.12 -9.31
N THR A 277 -0.18 -6.55 -9.00
CA THR A 277 0.55 -5.62 -9.88
C THR A 277 0.87 -6.19 -11.27
N ALA A 278 0.93 -7.52 -11.38
CA ALA A 278 1.15 -8.21 -12.65
C ALA A 278 -0.08 -8.21 -13.58
N ILE A 279 -1.28 -7.92 -13.06
CA ILE A 279 -2.55 -7.98 -13.80
C ILE A 279 -3.15 -6.57 -13.97
N CYS A 280 -3.13 -5.76 -12.92
CA CYS A 280 -3.60 -4.38 -12.99
C CYS A 280 -2.42 -3.48 -13.36
N ASN A 281 -2.47 -2.90 -14.57
CA ASN A 281 -1.50 -1.94 -15.10
C ASN A 281 -1.44 -0.66 -14.23
N GLU A 282 -0.92 -0.75 -13.01
CA GLU A 282 -0.67 0.45 -12.20
C GLU A 282 0.41 1.29 -12.87
N PRO A 283 0.16 2.58 -13.14
CA PRO A 283 1.20 3.48 -13.59
C PRO A 283 2.27 3.57 -12.50
N GLN A 284 3.43 2.95 -12.74
CA GLN A 284 4.60 3.18 -11.91
C GLN A 284 4.88 4.68 -11.88
N ALA A 285 4.87 5.28 -10.68
CA ALA A 285 5.23 6.68 -10.52
C ALA A 285 6.57 6.98 -11.21
N PRO A 286 6.72 8.09 -11.97
CA PRO A 286 7.97 8.38 -12.66
C PRO A 286 9.09 8.57 -11.64
N ARG A 287 10.11 7.69 -11.69
CA ARG A 287 11.29 7.77 -10.81
C ARG A 287 12.07 9.04 -11.14
N ALA A 288 12.03 10.02 -10.24
CA ALA A 288 12.84 11.23 -10.33
C ALA A 288 14.34 10.90 -10.13
N GLY A 289 15.10 10.90 -11.23
CA GLY A 289 16.53 11.24 -11.21
C GLY A 289 17.56 10.12 -11.08
N ALA A 290 17.46 9.04 -11.86
CA ALA A 290 18.58 8.12 -12.06
C ALA A 290 19.26 8.38 -13.42
N ASP A 291 20.53 8.80 -13.37
CA ASP A 291 21.41 8.96 -14.53
C ASP A 291 21.48 7.66 -15.36
N GLU A 292 21.28 7.79 -16.66
CA GLU A 292 21.44 6.76 -17.67
C GLU A 292 22.88 6.18 -17.63
N GLY A 293 23.04 4.95 -17.12
CA GLY A 293 24.33 4.27 -17.19
C GLY A 293 24.49 2.98 -16.39
N PHE A 294 23.67 2.74 -15.36
CA PHE A 294 23.69 1.49 -14.56
C PHE A 294 22.34 0.74 -14.50
N ALA A 295 21.29 1.30 -15.09
CA ALA A 295 19.90 0.89 -14.88
C ALA A 295 19.42 -0.34 -15.69
N ASP A 296 20.27 -0.98 -16.50
CA ASP A 296 19.85 -2.10 -17.37
C ASP A 296 20.05 -3.50 -16.76
N SER A 297 20.45 -3.62 -15.48
CA SER A 297 20.68 -4.93 -14.84
C SER A 297 19.86 -5.13 -13.56
N PRO A 298 19.35 -6.35 -13.31
CA PRO A 298 18.62 -6.70 -12.07
C PRO A 298 19.33 -6.24 -10.80
N LEU A 299 20.63 -6.48 -10.72
CA LEU A 299 21.47 -6.07 -9.60
C LEU A 299 21.56 -4.54 -9.46
N GLY A 300 21.58 -3.79 -10.56
CA GLY A 300 21.63 -2.32 -10.55
C GLY A 300 20.37 -1.72 -9.94
N VAL A 301 19.20 -2.21 -10.37
CA VAL A 301 17.88 -1.82 -9.84
C VAL A 301 17.82 -2.06 -8.33
N LEU A 302 18.19 -3.28 -7.89
CA LEU A 302 18.21 -3.64 -6.47
C LEU A 302 19.10 -2.72 -5.63
N LEU A 303 20.26 -2.31 -6.16
CA LEU A 303 21.18 -1.43 -5.45
C LEU A 303 20.66 0.01 -5.36
N ASP A 304 19.92 0.48 -6.36
CA ASP A 304 19.28 1.79 -6.34
C ASP A 304 18.09 1.83 -5.37
N ASP A 305 17.27 0.78 -5.34
CA ASP A 305 16.20 0.65 -4.35
C ASP A 305 16.79 0.56 -2.93
N ALA A 306 17.87 -0.21 -2.74
CA ALA A 306 18.57 -0.26 -1.45
C ALA A 306 19.10 1.11 -1.01
N ARG A 307 19.56 1.93 -1.96
CA ARG A 307 20.00 3.31 -1.69
C ARG A 307 18.83 4.21 -1.30
N ALA A 308 17.69 4.10 -1.98
CA ALA A 308 16.48 4.87 -1.68
C ALA A 308 15.93 4.51 -0.29
N VAL A 309 15.74 3.22 -0.02
CA VAL A 309 15.33 2.68 1.29
C VAL A 309 16.30 3.15 2.38
N TYR A 310 17.61 3.01 2.16
CA TYR A 310 18.61 3.42 3.14
C TYR A 310 18.53 4.92 3.46
N ARG A 311 18.32 5.78 2.45
CA ARG A 311 18.12 7.22 2.67
C ARG A 311 16.90 7.47 3.55
N THR A 312 15.79 6.79 3.32
CA THR A 312 14.59 6.91 4.15
C THR A 312 14.84 6.44 5.58
N LEU A 313 15.59 5.34 5.77
CA LEU A 313 15.94 4.82 7.09
C LEU A 313 16.80 5.79 7.92
N VAL A 314 17.65 6.59 7.27
CA VAL A 314 18.57 7.53 7.95
C VAL A 314 18.19 9.01 7.79
N SER A 315 17.10 9.33 7.07
CA SER A 315 16.64 10.70 6.84
C SER A 315 15.94 11.28 8.09
N PRO A 316 16.28 12.52 8.49
CA PRO A 316 15.58 13.26 9.54
C PRO A 316 14.31 14.02 9.10
N SER A 317 13.96 14.11 7.80
CA SER A 317 12.82 14.91 7.29
C SER A 317 11.70 14.07 6.67
N GLU A 318 10.46 14.57 6.71
CA GLU A 318 9.22 13.88 6.27
C GLU A 318 8.73 14.20 4.83
N GLU A 319 9.34 15.09 4.04
CA GLU A 319 8.79 15.46 2.72
C GLU A 319 9.64 15.06 1.51
N LEU A 320 8.95 14.60 0.45
CA LEU A 320 9.10 14.87 -1.01
C LEU A 320 8.13 13.92 -1.75
N GLY A 321 7.09 14.30 -2.51
CA GLY A 321 6.83 15.48 -3.34
C GLY A 321 6.81 15.05 -4.82
N GLY A 322 5.64 15.01 -5.47
CA GLY A 322 5.45 14.54 -6.86
C GLY A 322 5.51 15.63 -7.94
N THR A 323 5.36 15.25 -9.22
CA THR A 323 4.60 15.94 -10.29
C THR A 323 4.49 15.05 -11.55
N THR A 324 3.37 15.24 -12.25
CA THR A 324 2.86 14.79 -13.55
C THR A 324 3.84 14.59 -14.71
N ASP A 325 3.59 13.57 -15.54
CA ASP A 325 3.35 13.69 -16.99
C ASP A 325 2.81 12.35 -17.56
N VAL A 326 1.53 12.36 -17.96
CA VAL A 326 0.83 11.23 -18.59
C VAL A 326 0.83 11.49 -20.10
N GLU A 327 1.72 10.83 -20.83
CA GLU A 327 1.60 10.64 -22.29
C GLU A 327 2.71 9.71 -22.85
N ALA A 328 2.83 8.47 -22.35
CA ALA A 328 3.50 7.38 -23.08
C ALA A 328 3.32 6.03 -22.38
N SER A 329 2.41 5.20 -22.89
CA SER A 329 2.59 3.73 -23.04
C SER A 329 1.25 3.00 -23.22
N ALA A 330 0.59 3.24 -24.35
CA ALA A 330 -0.42 2.32 -24.87
C ALA A 330 0.19 1.59 -26.06
N ALA A 331 0.97 0.53 -25.81
CA ALA A 331 1.35 -0.47 -26.82
C ALA A 331 2.16 -1.62 -26.21
N ALA A 332 1.50 -2.64 -25.66
CA ALA A 332 1.98 -4.03 -25.68
C ALA A 332 0.86 -4.97 -25.20
N ALA A 333 -0.07 -5.30 -26.11
CA ALA A 333 -1.02 -6.39 -25.88
C ALA A 333 -0.35 -7.74 -26.17
N GLY A 334 -0.58 -8.71 -25.27
CA GLY A 334 -0.34 -10.13 -25.51
C GLY A 334 0.44 -10.82 -24.39
N ALA A 335 -0.17 -11.03 -23.23
CA ALA A 335 0.32 -11.97 -22.23
C ALA A 335 -0.85 -12.71 -21.58
N GLU A 336 -0.74 -14.04 -21.48
CA GLU A 336 -1.63 -14.86 -20.65
C GLU A 336 -1.60 -14.33 -19.21
N ALA A 337 -2.74 -14.40 -18.51
CA ALA A 337 -2.80 -13.93 -17.14
C ALA A 337 -1.83 -14.70 -16.23
N PRO A 338 -1.17 -13.98 -15.30
CA PRO A 338 -0.50 -14.54 -14.15
C PRO A 338 -1.32 -15.66 -13.48
N PRO A 339 -0.80 -16.90 -13.33
CA PRO A 339 -1.44 -17.90 -12.49
C PRO A 339 -1.58 -17.38 -11.05
N VAL A 340 -2.53 -17.92 -10.28
CA VAL A 340 -2.78 -17.60 -8.86
C VAL A 340 -1.49 -17.58 -8.01
N ASP A 341 -0.47 -18.33 -8.42
CA ASP A 341 0.85 -18.36 -7.78
C ASP A 341 1.62 -17.04 -7.87
N GLU A 342 1.39 -16.22 -8.89
CA GLU A 342 1.94 -14.86 -9.02
C GLU A 342 1.23 -13.86 -8.10
N ALA A 343 -0.10 -13.97 -7.92
CA ALA A 343 -0.84 -13.18 -6.92
C ALA A 343 -0.40 -13.49 -5.48
N ARG A 344 -0.01 -14.75 -5.20
CA ARG A 344 0.60 -15.15 -3.92
C ARG A 344 1.98 -14.54 -3.68
N ALA A 345 2.65 -14.11 -4.75
CA ALA A 345 3.96 -13.48 -4.72
C ALA A 345 3.91 -11.95 -4.90
N ASP A 346 2.72 -11.37 -5.09
CA ASP A 346 2.51 -9.93 -5.27
C ASP A 346 2.74 -9.17 -3.96
N GLN A 347 3.41 -8.03 -4.04
CA GLN A 347 3.84 -7.29 -2.85
C GLN A 347 3.55 -5.80 -2.95
N GLY A 348 2.58 -5.47 -3.80
CA GLY A 348 1.86 -4.22 -3.69
C GLY A 348 1.32 -4.09 -2.27
N GLU A 349 1.66 -2.99 -1.61
CA GLU A 349 0.97 -2.56 -0.41
C GLU A 349 0.06 -1.40 -0.79
N ALA A 350 -1.13 -1.35 -0.19
CA ALA A 350 -2.05 -0.25 -0.40
C ALA A 350 -1.40 1.08 0.03
N ASP A 351 -1.42 2.09 -0.84
CA ASP A 351 -0.90 3.42 -0.50
C ASP A 351 -1.95 4.22 0.28
N VAL A 352 -2.07 3.89 1.57
CA VAL A 352 -3.02 4.55 2.50
C VAL A 352 -2.70 6.03 2.71
N LEU A 353 -1.48 6.49 2.42
CA LEU A 353 -1.11 7.91 2.56
C LEU A 353 -1.60 8.76 1.38
N ALA A 354 -1.96 8.13 0.27
CA ALA A 354 -2.42 8.83 -0.91
C ALA A 354 -3.94 9.13 -0.93
N VAL A 355 -4.59 8.84 0.19
CA VAL A 355 -6.03 8.92 0.52
C VAL A 355 -6.55 10.35 0.69
N PHE A 356 -5.73 11.29 1.17
CA PHE A 356 -6.22 12.60 1.64
C PHE A 356 -6.00 13.77 0.65
N GLY A 357 -5.45 13.49 -0.54
CA GLY A 357 -5.17 14.50 -1.56
C GLY A 357 -6.22 14.57 -2.67
N PRO A 358 -6.44 15.73 -3.31
CA PRO A 358 -7.27 15.83 -4.52
C PRO A 358 -6.49 15.21 -5.70
N ARG A 359 -6.45 13.87 -5.78
CA ARG A 359 -5.80 13.18 -6.89
C ARG A 359 -6.78 13.02 -8.06
N PRO A 360 -6.29 13.08 -9.32
CA PRO A 360 -7.03 12.64 -10.49
C PRO A 360 -7.29 11.12 -10.53
N GLU A 361 -6.85 10.35 -9.54
CA GLU A 361 -6.92 8.87 -9.51
C GLU A 361 -8.18 8.30 -8.85
N GLY A 362 -9.15 9.10 -8.41
CA GLY A 362 -10.47 8.63 -7.94
C GLY A 362 -11.40 8.24 -9.10
N LEU A 363 -12.69 8.60 -9.01
CA LEU A 363 -13.62 8.36 -10.12
C LEU A 363 -13.10 8.96 -11.44
N ALA A 364 -12.55 10.18 -11.44
CA ALA A 364 -12.00 10.80 -12.65
C ALA A 364 -10.91 9.94 -13.33
N GLY A 365 -10.11 9.22 -12.55
CA GLY A 365 -9.06 8.32 -13.02
C GLY A 365 -9.67 7.14 -13.74
N LEU A 366 -10.61 6.45 -13.09
CA LEU A 366 -11.38 5.36 -13.70
C LEU A 366 -12.13 5.82 -14.97
N LEU A 367 -12.81 6.96 -14.94
CA LEU A 367 -13.53 7.46 -16.12
C LEU A 367 -12.60 7.71 -17.32
N SER A 368 -11.31 7.97 -17.08
CA SER A 368 -10.32 8.15 -18.14
C SER A 368 -9.87 6.84 -18.80
N THR A 369 -10.00 5.69 -18.13
CA THR A 369 -9.65 4.37 -18.67
C THR A 369 -10.75 3.82 -19.58
N ILE A 370 -12.01 4.14 -19.29
CA ILE A 370 -13.19 3.70 -20.07
C ILE A 370 -13.14 4.25 -21.51
N ARG A 371 -13.07 3.38 -22.52
CA ARG A 371 -12.94 3.77 -23.94
C ARG A 371 -14.03 3.10 -24.80
N PRO A 372 -14.46 3.76 -25.90
CA PRO A 372 -15.33 3.09 -26.86
C PRO A 372 -14.58 1.94 -27.55
N ASP A 373 -15.31 0.89 -27.93
CA ASP A 373 -14.81 -0.29 -28.64
C ASP A 373 -13.63 -0.99 -27.93
N GLU A 374 -13.57 -0.92 -26.59
CA GLU A 374 -12.58 -1.63 -25.79
C GLU A 374 -12.79 -3.15 -25.86
N ALA A 375 -11.72 -3.92 -25.62
CA ALA A 375 -11.84 -5.35 -25.36
C ALA A 375 -12.71 -5.58 -24.10
N PRO A 376 -13.18 -6.80 -23.81
CA PRO A 376 -13.87 -7.05 -22.57
C PRO A 376 -13.00 -6.63 -21.37
N THR A 377 -13.42 -5.58 -20.66
CA THR A 377 -12.66 -4.99 -19.55
C THR A 377 -13.47 -5.03 -18.26
N VAL A 378 -12.81 -5.29 -17.14
CA VAL A 378 -13.33 -5.06 -15.79
C VAL A 378 -12.78 -3.73 -15.27
N HIS A 379 -13.66 -2.77 -15.06
CA HIS A 379 -13.37 -1.50 -14.41
C HIS A 379 -13.78 -1.60 -12.94
N PHE A 380 -12.81 -1.58 -12.03
CA PHE A 380 -13.05 -1.63 -10.59
C PHE A 380 -12.59 -0.33 -9.91
N LEU A 381 -13.41 0.21 -9.02
CA LEU A 381 -13.03 1.32 -8.15
C LEU A 381 -13.56 1.11 -6.74
N HIS A 382 -12.64 1.15 -5.78
CA HIS A 382 -12.99 1.40 -4.38
C HIS A 382 -12.87 2.90 -4.09
N LEU A 383 -14.02 3.58 -3.95
CA LEU A 383 -14.11 5.02 -3.75
C LEU A 383 -14.33 5.35 -2.27
N LEU A 384 -13.45 6.18 -1.71
CA LEU A 384 -13.52 6.56 -0.30
C LEU A 384 -14.69 7.47 0.07
N LEU A 385 -15.43 8.01 -0.89
CA LEU A 385 -16.62 8.77 -0.55
C LEU A 385 -17.76 7.79 -0.24
N PRO A 386 -18.64 8.10 0.73
CA PRO A 386 -18.71 9.33 1.53
C PRO A 386 -17.98 9.28 2.89
N HIS A 387 -16.98 8.42 3.13
CA HIS A 387 -16.19 8.34 4.37
C HIS A 387 -15.74 9.72 4.88
N THR A 388 -15.56 9.81 6.21
CA THR A 388 -15.06 11.00 6.91
C THR A 388 -13.65 11.43 6.42
N PRO A 389 -13.27 12.73 6.49
CA PRO A 389 -14.05 13.88 6.92
C PRO A 389 -15.24 14.15 6.00
N TYR A 390 -16.31 14.71 6.57
CA TYR A 390 -17.48 15.17 5.81
C TYR A 390 -17.35 16.67 5.53
N PHE A 391 -16.95 17.00 4.30
CA PHE A 391 -16.58 18.37 3.93
C PHE A 391 -16.96 18.74 2.49
N ARG A 392 -17.82 17.93 1.85
CA ARG A 392 -18.32 18.16 0.49
C ARG A 392 -19.79 18.58 0.52
N LEU A 393 -20.11 19.61 -0.26
CA LEU A 393 -21.48 19.93 -0.65
C LEU A 393 -21.93 19.04 -1.82
N PRO A 394 -23.24 18.94 -2.11
CA PRO A 394 -23.74 18.18 -3.26
C PRO A 394 -23.12 18.60 -4.60
N THR A 395 -22.70 19.85 -4.73
CA THR A 395 -21.99 20.40 -5.91
C THR A 395 -20.55 19.90 -6.05
N GLY A 396 -20.03 19.16 -5.07
CA GLY A 396 -18.62 18.77 -4.96
C GLY A 396 -17.72 19.85 -4.34
N GLU A 397 -18.24 21.06 -4.10
CA GLU A 397 -17.48 22.13 -3.44
C GLU A 397 -17.09 21.72 -2.01
N ALA A 398 -15.84 22.01 -1.67
CA ALA A 398 -15.32 21.80 -0.32
C ALA A 398 -15.69 22.98 0.59
N TYR A 399 -16.12 22.71 1.82
CA TYR A 399 -16.21 23.73 2.87
C TYR A 399 -15.19 23.47 3.98
N GLU A 400 -14.77 24.54 4.67
CA GLU A 400 -13.90 24.41 5.84
C GLU A 400 -14.66 23.69 6.95
N ALA A 401 -14.29 22.44 7.21
CA ALA A 401 -14.63 21.77 8.45
C ALA A 401 -13.64 22.25 9.52
N ASP A 402 -14.14 22.94 10.54
CA ASP A 402 -13.34 23.42 11.69
C ASP A 402 -12.47 22.28 12.22
N GLU A 403 -11.17 22.52 12.45
CA GLU A 403 -10.21 21.50 12.91
C GLU A 403 -10.67 20.84 14.22
N GLY A 404 -11.44 21.56 15.04
CA GLY A 404 -12.03 21.06 16.29
C GLY A 404 -13.27 20.16 16.12
N LEU A 405 -13.80 20.01 14.90
CA LEU A 405 -14.89 19.09 14.55
C LEU A 405 -14.39 17.88 13.75
N ARG A 406 -13.06 17.74 13.57
CA ARG A 406 -12.42 16.49 13.13
C ARG A 406 -12.31 15.49 14.30
N GLU A 407 -13.42 15.20 14.97
CA GLU A 407 -13.54 13.95 15.73
C GLU A 407 -13.94 12.89 14.69
N VAL A 408 -13.14 11.90 14.29
CA VAL A 408 -12.11 11.14 14.98
C VAL A 408 -11.21 10.55 13.89
N ALA A 409 -9.95 10.96 13.84
CA ALA A 409 -8.91 10.24 13.12
C ALA A 409 -7.64 10.16 13.97
N ASP A 410 -7.76 9.88 15.26
CA ASP A 410 -6.63 9.31 16.00
C ASP A 410 -6.59 7.80 15.69
N VAL A 411 -6.35 7.50 14.41
CA VAL A 411 -6.06 6.15 13.93
C VAL A 411 -4.55 6.00 13.95
N GLN A 412 -3.95 6.22 15.12
CA GLN A 412 -2.55 5.94 15.34
C GLN A 412 -2.44 4.86 16.41
N GLY A 413 -2.66 3.62 15.96
CA GLY A 413 -2.33 2.41 16.71
C GLY A 413 -3.48 1.43 16.90
N ASP A 414 -3.13 0.22 17.34
CA ASP A 414 -4.00 -0.86 17.82
C ASP A 414 -4.83 -0.46 19.08
N ASP A 415 -5.25 0.80 19.21
CA ASP A 415 -6.06 1.27 20.32
C ASP A 415 -7.57 1.14 19.98
N PRO A 416 -8.26 0.09 20.47
CA PRO A 416 -9.71 -0.04 20.29
C PRO A 416 -10.53 1.11 20.91
N SER A 417 -9.94 2.01 21.70
CA SER A 417 -10.60 3.20 22.25
C SER A 417 -10.56 4.43 21.34
N GLY A 418 -9.69 4.46 20.32
CA GLY A 418 -9.60 5.53 19.32
C GLY A 418 -10.72 5.51 18.28
N ASN A 419 -11.59 4.50 18.32
CA ASN A 419 -12.66 4.28 17.34
C ASN A 419 -14.06 4.63 17.84
N VAL A 420 -14.20 5.23 19.03
CA VAL A 420 -15.51 5.57 19.60
C VAL A 420 -15.86 7.02 19.27
N ARG A 421 -17.13 7.28 18.91
CA ARG A 421 -17.62 8.66 18.78
C ARG A 421 -17.73 9.31 20.15
N THR A 422 -16.66 9.98 20.60
CA THR A 422 -16.57 10.68 21.89
C THR A 422 -17.39 11.96 21.92
N ALA A 423 -17.70 12.50 20.74
CA ALA A 423 -18.56 13.65 20.55
C ALA A 423 -19.93 13.47 21.23
N PRO A 424 -20.49 14.50 21.89
CA PRO A 424 -21.88 14.47 22.33
C PRO A 424 -22.85 14.28 21.15
N GLN A 425 -24.02 13.68 21.41
CA GLN A 425 -25.01 13.38 20.36
C GLN A 425 -25.32 14.54 19.39
N PRO A 426 -25.48 15.81 19.84
CA PRO A 426 -25.72 16.92 18.91
C PRO A 426 -24.61 17.15 17.87
N ALA A 427 -23.36 16.81 18.20
CA ALA A 427 -22.24 16.89 17.25
C ALA A 427 -22.28 15.71 16.26
N ALA A 428 -22.59 14.51 16.72
CA ALA A 428 -22.80 13.36 15.83
C ALA A 428 -23.99 13.57 14.88
N ASP A 429 -25.08 14.21 15.34
CA ASP A 429 -26.22 14.57 14.50
C ASP A 429 -25.84 15.60 13.42
N LEU A 430 -24.93 16.54 13.75
CA LEU A 430 -24.38 17.48 12.77
C LEU A 430 -23.54 16.75 11.72
N ASP A 431 -22.69 15.82 12.12
CA ASP A 431 -21.91 15.02 11.18
C ASP A 431 -22.79 14.14 10.29
N ARG A 432 -23.90 13.62 10.82
CA ARG A 432 -24.90 12.93 10.00
C ARG A 432 -25.45 13.86 8.91
N GLN A 433 -25.77 15.11 9.25
CA GLN A 433 -26.23 16.09 8.25
C GLN A 433 -25.16 16.38 7.20
N ARG A 434 -23.89 16.43 7.60
CA ARG A 434 -22.76 16.62 6.68
C ARG A 434 -22.54 15.42 5.76
N LEU A 435 -22.65 14.19 6.29
CA LEU A 435 -22.67 12.98 5.47
C LEU A 435 -23.76 13.08 4.41
N LEU A 436 -25.00 13.44 4.78
CA LEU A 436 -26.11 13.56 3.82
C LEU A 436 -25.83 14.57 2.70
N LEU A 437 -25.16 15.69 3.00
CA LEU A 437 -24.70 16.63 1.96
C LEU A 437 -23.65 16.00 1.03
N GLN A 438 -22.71 15.24 1.60
CA GLN A 438 -21.67 14.53 0.85
C GLN A 438 -22.24 13.37 0.02
N VAL A 439 -23.31 12.72 0.46
CA VAL A 439 -24.04 11.71 -0.33
C VAL A 439 -24.72 12.36 -1.55
N GLY A 440 -25.17 13.61 -1.46
CA GLY A 440 -25.61 14.37 -2.65
C GLY A 440 -24.50 14.55 -3.69
N TYR A 441 -23.24 14.61 -3.26
CA TYR A 441 -22.10 14.64 -4.19
C TYR A 441 -21.82 13.25 -4.78
N VAL A 442 -21.97 12.18 -3.98
CA VAL A 442 -21.92 10.80 -4.49
C VAL A 442 -22.94 10.57 -5.61
N ASP A 443 -24.17 11.09 -5.47
CA ASP A 443 -25.17 11.03 -6.56
C ASP A 443 -24.69 11.74 -7.84
N THR A 444 -24.05 12.90 -7.71
CA THR A 444 -23.47 13.62 -8.87
C THR A 444 -22.38 12.79 -9.55
N LEU A 445 -21.51 12.13 -8.77
CA LEU A 445 -20.46 11.25 -9.28
C LEU A 445 -21.04 10.02 -10.00
N ILE A 446 -22.16 9.48 -9.52
CA ILE A 446 -22.87 8.40 -10.21
C ILE A 446 -23.41 8.89 -11.56
N GLY A 447 -23.92 10.13 -11.62
CA GLY A 447 -24.29 10.78 -12.88
C GLY A 447 -23.11 10.86 -13.87
N ASP A 448 -21.95 11.33 -13.41
CA ASP A 448 -20.73 11.40 -14.25
C ASP A 448 -20.30 10.03 -14.81
N LEU A 449 -20.44 8.97 -14.01
CA LEU A 449 -20.17 7.58 -14.42
C LEU A 449 -21.16 7.12 -15.50
N VAL A 450 -22.46 7.29 -15.26
CA VAL A 450 -23.51 6.91 -16.23
C VAL A 450 -23.31 7.67 -17.53
N ASP A 451 -23.14 8.99 -17.48
CA ASP A 451 -22.87 9.85 -18.65
C ASP A 451 -21.63 9.40 -19.43
N ARG A 452 -20.59 8.93 -18.74
CA ARG A 452 -19.39 8.41 -19.40
C ARG A 452 -19.68 7.11 -20.12
N LEU A 453 -20.35 6.17 -19.47
CA LEU A 453 -20.70 4.87 -20.05
C LEU A 453 -21.66 5.01 -21.23
N GLU A 454 -22.61 5.93 -21.18
CA GLU A 454 -23.51 6.23 -22.29
C GLU A 454 -22.74 6.80 -23.49
N ARG A 455 -21.85 7.77 -23.25
CA ARG A 455 -21.04 8.39 -24.32
C ARG A 455 -20.07 7.41 -24.99
N THR A 456 -19.62 6.38 -24.29
CA THR A 456 -18.76 5.33 -24.86
C THR A 456 -19.56 4.15 -25.43
N GLY A 457 -20.89 4.16 -25.31
CA GLY A 457 -21.76 3.08 -25.78
C GLY A 457 -21.77 1.84 -24.88
N LEU A 458 -21.19 1.92 -23.68
CA LEU A 458 -21.01 0.77 -22.78
C LEU A 458 -22.14 0.62 -21.75
N TYR A 459 -22.96 1.65 -21.52
CA TYR A 459 -24.01 1.62 -20.48
C TYR A 459 -25.03 0.47 -20.68
N ASP A 460 -25.42 0.21 -21.92
CA ASP A 460 -26.35 -0.87 -22.24
C ASP A 460 -25.66 -2.24 -22.35
N GLU A 461 -24.38 -2.29 -22.68
CA GLU A 461 -23.64 -3.53 -22.93
C GLU A 461 -22.96 -4.09 -21.67
N SER A 462 -22.73 -3.25 -20.66
CA SER A 462 -21.98 -3.62 -19.45
C SER A 462 -22.85 -4.20 -18.33
N LEU A 463 -22.22 -5.05 -17.51
CA LEU A 463 -22.67 -5.35 -16.16
C LEU A 463 -22.19 -4.23 -15.24
N ILE A 464 -23.10 -3.51 -14.59
CA ILE A 464 -22.76 -2.44 -13.64
C ILE A 464 -23.17 -2.86 -12.24
N VAL A 465 -22.23 -2.83 -11.29
CA VAL A 465 -22.45 -3.15 -9.88
C VAL A 465 -22.03 -1.94 -9.05
N LEU A 466 -22.94 -1.43 -8.24
CA LEU A 466 -22.69 -0.36 -7.27
C LEU A 466 -23.05 -0.87 -5.88
N THR A 467 -22.11 -0.78 -4.94
CA THR A 467 -22.38 -1.13 -3.54
C THR A 467 -21.50 -0.36 -2.56
N SER A 468 -21.67 -0.57 -1.26
CA SER A 468 -20.78 -0.06 -0.23
C SER A 468 -20.10 -1.21 0.50
N ASP A 469 -18.87 -0.99 0.97
CA ASP A 469 -18.16 -1.95 1.81
C ASP A 469 -18.87 -2.16 3.16
N HIS A 470 -19.31 -1.09 3.81
CA HIS A 470 -20.14 -1.03 5.00
C HIS A 470 -20.73 0.37 5.18
N GLY A 471 -21.60 0.55 6.19
CA GLY A 471 -22.07 1.88 6.60
C GLY A 471 -21.30 2.47 7.79
N THR A 472 -21.86 3.51 8.41
CA THR A 472 -21.36 4.15 9.64
C THR A 472 -22.54 4.52 10.54
N THR A 473 -22.37 4.41 11.85
CA THR A 473 -23.35 4.92 12.82
C THR A 473 -23.02 6.35 13.28
N PHE A 474 -24.02 7.07 13.76
CA PHE A 474 -23.91 8.40 14.37
C PHE A 474 -24.41 8.42 15.82
N GLU A 475 -24.42 7.27 16.47
CA GLU A 475 -24.71 7.18 17.90
C GLU A 475 -23.50 7.61 18.74
N ALA A 476 -23.69 8.57 19.65
CA ALA A 476 -22.65 9.00 20.57
C ALA A 476 -22.27 7.86 21.53
N GLY A 477 -20.98 7.63 21.71
CA GLY A 477 -20.45 6.53 22.52
C GLY A 477 -20.43 5.17 21.82
N ALA A 478 -20.98 5.05 20.61
CA ALA A 478 -20.83 3.87 19.77
C ALA A 478 -19.48 3.88 19.04
N PRO A 479 -18.95 2.72 18.63
CA PRO A 479 -17.85 2.66 17.67
C PRO A 479 -18.25 3.38 16.37
N ALA A 480 -17.39 4.27 15.88
CA ALA A 480 -17.54 4.92 14.58
C ALA A 480 -17.40 3.91 13.42
N ARG A 481 -16.53 2.89 13.59
CA ARG A 481 -16.28 1.78 12.64
C ARG A 481 -15.72 0.53 13.33
N GLY A 482 -15.76 -0.61 12.64
CA GLY A 482 -15.15 -1.86 13.09
C GLY A 482 -13.64 -1.93 12.80
N LEU A 483 -12.87 -2.50 13.72
CA LEU A 483 -11.42 -2.77 13.56
C LEU A 483 -11.10 -4.25 13.37
N GLY A 484 -12.08 -5.07 13.02
CA GLY A 484 -11.86 -6.52 12.93
C GLY A 484 -13.11 -7.32 12.63
N PRO A 485 -13.00 -8.66 12.62
CA PRO A 485 -14.08 -9.57 12.25
C PRO A 485 -15.14 -9.73 13.35
N ARG A 486 -15.18 -8.82 14.34
CA ARG A 486 -16.15 -8.90 15.43
C ARG A 486 -17.54 -8.52 14.89
N PRO A 487 -18.61 -9.21 15.34
CA PRO A 487 -19.96 -8.88 14.92
C PRO A 487 -20.30 -7.43 15.29
N VAL A 488 -21.05 -6.77 14.42
CA VAL A 488 -21.64 -5.47 14.71
C VAL A 488 -22.57 -5.59 15.91
N GLU A 489 -22.58 -4.58 16.78
CA GLU A 489 -23.51 -4.54 17.91
C GLU A 489 -24.95 -4.50 17.40
N PRO A 490 -25.89 -5.27 18.00
CA PRO A 490 -27.26 -5.34 17.50
C PRO A 490 -27.96 -3.98 17.35
N ASP A 491 -27.64 -3.04 18.25
CA ASP A 491 -28.28 -1.72 18.30
C ASP A 491 -27.82 -0.80 17.15
N THR A 492 -26.57 -0.93 16.69
CA THR A 492 -26.01 -0.14 15.58
C THR A 492 -25.98 -0.89 14.24
N MET A 493 -26.47 -2.13 14.23
CA MET A 493 -26.43 -3.01 13.06
C MET A 493 -27.11 -2.37 11.85
N ALA A 494 -28.23 -1.68 12.06
CA ALA A 494 -28.99 -1.01 11.00
C ALA A 494 -28.17 0.03 10.21
N ASP A 495 -27.23 0.69 10.88
CA ASP A 495 -26.38 1.71 10.28
C ASP A 495 -25.15 1.11 9.59
N PHE A 496 -24.58 0.04 10.14
CA PHE A 496 -23.34 -0.56 9.61
C PHE A 496 -23.58 -1.62 8.54
N ALA A 497 -24.57 -2.50 8.75
CA ALA A 497 -24.69 -3.71 7.95
C ALA A 497 -25.46 -3.47 6.65
N TRP A 498 -26.50 -2.63 6.66
CA TRP A 498 -27.34 -2.39 5.48
C TRP A 498 -26.67 -1.39 4.55
N VAL A 499 -26.35 -1.84 3.33
CA VAL A 499 -25.64 -1.07 2.31
C VAL A 499 -26.45 -1.01 1.02
N PRO A 500 -26.29 0.06 0.20
CA PRO A 500 -26.86 0.10 -1.15
C PRO A 500 -26.31 -1.05 -2.01
N LEU A 501 -27.16 -1.64 -2.85
CA LEU A 501 -26.73 -2.54 -3.92
C LEU A 501 -27.63 -2.36 -5.15
N ILE A 502 -27.05 -1.86 -6.24
CA ILE A 502 -27.68 -1.78 -7.56
C ILE A 502 -26.87 -2.66 -8.52
N VAL A 503 -27.57 -3.52 -9.27
CA VAL A 503 -26.97 -4.33 -10.33
C VAL A 503 -27.73 -4.11 -11.63
N LYS A 504 -27.07 -3.53 -12.63
CA LYS A 504 -27.57 -3.43 -14.01
C LYS A 504 -27.00 -4.60 -14.81
N ALA A 505 -27.87 -5.49 -15.30
CA ALA A 505 -27.42 -6.55 -16.20
C ALA A 505 -27.22 -5.99 -17.63
N PRO A 506 -26.29 -6.59 -18.43
CA PRO A 506 -26.19 -6.27 -19.85
C PRO A 506 -27.54 -6.38 -20.57
N GLY A 507 -27.91 -5.34 -21.31
CA GLY A 507 -29.16 -5.21 -22.04
C GLY A 507 -30.40 -4.94 -21.16
N GLN A 508 -30.24 -4.73 -19.85
CA GLN A 508 -31.36 -4.35 -18.98
C GLN A 508 -31.71 -2.88 -19.19
N THR A 509 -32.99 -2.61 -19.47
CA THR A 509 -33.56 -1.26 -19.68
C THR A 509 -34.80 -1.00 -18.83
N GLU A 510 -35.14 -1.92 -17.94
CA GLU A 510 -36.30 -1.80 -17.04
C GLU A 510 -35.89 -2.17 -15.63
N GLY A 511 -36.16 -1.25 -14.70
CA GLY A 511 -35.83 -1.37 -13.30
C GLY A 511 -36.65 -2.44 -12.59
N ARG A 512 -36.02 -3.09 -11.61
CA ARG A 512 -36.65 -4.09 -10.74
C ARG A 512 -36.23 -3.87 -9.31
N VAL A 513 -37.12 -4.18 -8.38
CA VAL A 513 -36.80 -4.19 -6.95
C VAL A 513 -36.79 -5.63 -6.48
N ASP A 514 -35.71 -6.03 -5.81
CA ASP A 514 -35.54 -7.35 -5.21
C ASP A 514 -35.42 -7.22 -3.70
N ASP A 515 -36.36 -7.84 -2.98
CA ASP A 515 -36.44 -7.83 -1.52
C ASP A 515 -35.87 -9.10 -0.89
N ARG A 516 -35.29 -10.01 -1.68
CA ARG A 516 -34.58 -11.16 -1.12
C ARG A 516 -33.37 -10.65 -0.34
N ASN A 517 -33.06 -11.34 0.77
CA ASN A 517 -31.85 -11.06 1.51
C ASN A 517 -30.63 -11.35 0.63
N ALA A 518 -29.78 -10.34 0.48
CA ALA A 518 -28.52 -10.44 -0.24
C ALA A 518 -27.36 -10.17 0.71
N LEU A 519 -26.24 -10.86 0.51
CA LEU A 519 -24.96 -10.52 1.10
C LEU A 519 -24.10 -9.89 0.02
N THR A 520 -23.13 -9.08 0.42
CA THR A 520 -22.15 -8.49 -0.51
C THR A 520 -21.14 -9.49 -1.08
N ILE A 521 -21.26 -10.79 -0.75
CA ILE A 521 -20.39 -11.90 -1.16
C ILE A 521 -21.09 -12.94 -2.02
#